data_AF-A0A6P5T8N4-F1
#
_entry.id   AF-A0A6P5T8N4-F1
#
_cell.length_a   1.000
_cell.length_b   1.000
_cell.length_c   1.000
_cell.angle_alpha   90.00
_cell.angle_beta   90.00
_cell.angle_gamma   90.00
#
_symmetry.space_group_name_H-M   'P 1'
#
loop_
_entity.id
_entity.type
_entity.pdbx_description
1 polymer ?
#
loop_
_entity_poly.entity_id
_entity_poly.type
_entity_poly.pdbx_seq_one_letter_code
_entity_poly.pdbx_strand_id
1 'polypeptide(L)' 'MGIIKSSFSFIMGTVAGVYIAQNYAVPNIRKLADTAVFIAKQYEEKYRKPKKRDDE' A
#
# COMPACT_ATOMS: atom_id res chain seq x y z
N MET A 1 -8.13 -28.58 19.70
CA MET A 1 -8.50 -27.26 19.16
C MET A 1 -8.56 -27.39 17.64
N GLY A 2 -9.75 -27.30 17.06
CA GLY A 2 -9.97 -27.64 15.65
C GLY A 2 -9.56 -26.54 14.67
N ILE A 3 -9.39 -26.94 13.41
CA ILE A 3 -9.04 -26.10 12.26
C ILE A 3 -9.90 -24.83 12.20
N ILE A 4 -11.20 -24.95 12.52
CA ILE A 4 -12.15 -23.82 12.53
C ILE A 4 -11.74 -22.74 13.55
N LYS A 5 -11.28 -23.12 14.75
CA LYS A 5 -10.83 -22.15 15.77
C LYS A 5 -9.52 -21.48 15.35
N SER A 6 -8.65 -22.21 14.65
CA SER A 6 -7.36 -21.68 14.17
C SER A 6 -7.52 -20.75 12.96
N SER A 7 -8.53 -20.98 12.11
CA SER A 7 -8.76 -20.21 10.88
C SER A 7 -9.84 -19.13 11.01
N PHE A 8 -10.45 -18.98 12.19
CA PHE A 8 -11.55 -18.03 12.42
C PHE A 8 -11.19 -16.60 12.01
N SER A 9 -10.01 -16.11 12.39
CA SER A 9 -9.58 -14.75 12.02
C SER A 9 -9.41 -14.56 10.51
N PHE A 10 -9.01 -15.61 9.78
CA PHE A 10 -8.89 -15.57 8.32
C PHE A 10 -10.26 -15.49 7.65
N ILE A 11 -11.22 -16.30 8.11
CA ILE A 11 -12.60 -16.29 7.60
C ILE A 11 -13.25 -14.94 7.92
N MET A 12 -13.13 -14.47 9.16
CA MET A 12 -13.69 -13.18 9.59
C MET A 12 -13.10 -12.01 8.80
N GLY A 13 -11.78 -12.01 8.59
CA GLY A 13 -11.11 -11.00 7.78
C GLY A 13 -11.56 -11.01 6.31
N THR A 14 -11.79 -12.20 5.75
CA THR A 14 -12.29 -12.35 4.37
C THR A 14 -13.71 -11.79 4.23
N VAL A 15 -14.62 -12.15 5.14
CA VAL A 15 -16.01 -11.66 5.11
C VAL A 15 -16.04 -10.13 5.27
N ALA A 16 -15.27 -9.58 6.22
CA ALA A 16 -15.15 -8.14 6.39
C ALA A 16 -14.59 -7.45 5.14
N GLY A 17 -13.56 -8.03 4.52
CA GLY A 17 -12.97 -7.51 3.28
C GLY A 17 -13.96 -7.47 2.12
N VAL A 18 -14.73 -8.54 1.93
CA VAL A 18 -15.80 -8.59 0.90
C VAL A 18 -16.88 -7.54 1.17
N TYR A 19 -17.32 -7.40 2.43
CA TYR A 19 -18.30 -6.39 2.80
C TYR A 19 -17.84 -4.97 2.45
N ILE A 20 -16.58 -4.65 2.77
CA ILE A 20 -15.99 -3.34 2.46
C ILE A 20 -15.92 -3.13 0.94
N ALA A 21 -15.48 -4.14 0.19
CA ALA A 21 -15.35 -4.06 -1.27
C ALA A 21 -16.70 -3.87 -1.99
N GLN A 22 -17.79 -4.35 -1.40
CA GLN A 22 -19.15 -4.22 -1.96
C GLN A 22 -19.87 -2.96 -1.50
N ASN A 23 -19.70 -2.53 -0.24
CA ASN A 23 -20.47 -1.42 0.35
C ASN A 23 -19.76 -0.06 0.29
N TYR A 24 -18.47 -0.04 -0.05
CA TYR A 24 -17.70 1.19 -0.21
C TYR A 24 -17.06 1.27 -1.58
N ALA A 25 -16.92 2.48 -2.09
CA ALA A 25 -16.12 2.74 -3.29
C ALA A 25 -14.64 2.54 -2.95
N VAL A 26 -14.15 1.31 -3.10
CA VAL A 26 -12.73 1.00 -2.86
C VAL A 26 -11.91 1.59 -4.00
N PRO A 27 -10.98 2.52 -3.71
CA PRO A 27 -10.16 3.14 -4.73
C PRO A 27 -9.27 2.09 -5.38
N ASN A 28 -8.93 2.31 -6.65
CA ASN A 28 -8.03 1.43 -7.38
C ASN A 28 -6.64 1.42 -6.70
N ILE A 29 -6.32 0.34 -6.00
CA ILE A 29 -5.09 0.21 -5.19
C ILE A 29 -3.85 0.36 -6.07
N ARG A 30 -3.89 -0.10 -7.32
CA ARG A 30 -2.78 0.06 -8.26
C ARG A 30 -2.51 1.54 -8.54
N LYS A 31 -3.55 2.32 -8.87
CA LYS A 31 -3.40 3.77 -9.07
C LYS A 31 -2.91 4.46 -7.80
N LEU A 32 -3.38 4.04 -6.63
CA LEU A 32 -2.95 4.59 -5.36
C LEU A 32 -1.46 4.31 -5.10
N ALA A 33 -1.00 3.09 -5.37
CA ALA A 33 0.39 2.70 -5.24
C ALA A 33 1.29 3.46 -6.24
N ASP A 34 0.89 3.54 -7.51
CA ASP A 34 1.61 4.29 -8.54
C ASP A 34 1.74 5.77 -8.15
N THR A 35 0.67 6.37 -7.61
CA THR A 35 0.66 7.75 -7.12
C THR A 35 1.59 7.92 -5.91
N ALA A 36 1.56 6.98 -4.97
CA ALA A 36 2.43 7.02 -3.80
C ALA A 36 3.91 6.94 -4.19
N VAL A 37 4.28 6.05 -5.12
CA VAL A 37 5.63 5.94 -5.66
C VAL A 37 6.04 7.22 -6.39
N PHE A 38 5.13 7.80 -7.18
CA PHE A 38 5.38 9.07 -7.85
C PHE A 38 5.67 10.21 -6.87
N ILE A 39 4.83 10.37 -5.84
CA ILE A 39 5.02 11.38 -4.78
C ILE A 39 6.33 11.13 -4.05
N ALA A 40 6.66 9.88 -3.72
CA ALA A 40 7.91 9.53 -3.06
C ALA A 40 9.14 9.92 -3.89
N LYS A 41 9.12 9.70 -5.20
CA LYS A 41 10.18 10.15 -6.12
C LYS A 41 10.31 11.66 -6.18
N GLN A 42 9.19 12.38 -6.28
CA GLN A 42 9.21 13.85 -6.28
C GLN A 42 9.75 14.40 -4.96
N TYR A 43 9.40 13.77 -3.84
CA TYR A 43 9.94 14.12 -2.54
C TYR A 43 11.45 13.83 -2.48
N GLU A 44 11.89 12.66 -2.93
CA GLU A 44 13.31 12.31 -3.05
C GLU A 44 14.05 13.37 -3.89
N GLU A 45 13.60 13.64 -5.11
CA GLU A 45 14.23 14.62 -6.01
C GLU A 45 14.31 16.02 -5.40
N LYS A 46 13.25 16.46 -4.72
CA LYS A 46 13.19 17.77 -4.07
C LYS A 46 14.22 17.92 -2.93
N TYR A 47 14.45 16.86 -2.17
CA TYR A 47 15.34 16.88 -0.99
C TYR A 47 16.69 16.23 -1.22
N ARG A 48 16.91 15.64 -2.40
CA ARG A 48 18.19 15.03 -2.76
C ARG A 48 19.26 16.11 -2.83
N LYS A 49 20.33 15.92 -2.04
CA LYS A 49 21.49 16.80 -2.10
C LYS A 49 22.09 16.76 -3.52
N PRO A 50 22.47 17.92 -4.10
CA PRO A 50 23.14 17.93 -5.38
C PRO A 50 24.41 17.07 -5.29
N LYS A 51 24.66 16.25 -6.31
CA LYS A 51 25.92 15.49 -6.39
C LYS A 51 27.05 16.51 -6.44
N LYS A 52 28.02 16.38 -5.52
CA LYS A 52 29.31 17.07 -5.68
C LYS A 52 29.89 16.61 -7.01
N ARG A 53 30.29 17.56 -7.86
CA ARG A 53 31.23 17.26 -8.92
C ARG A 53 32.54 16.97 -8.19
N ASP A 54 33.02 15.74 -8.32
CA ASP A 54 34.42 15.46 -8.03
C ASP A 54 35.19 16.13 -9.18
N ASP A 55 35.44 17.44 -9.02
CA ASP A 55 36.41 18.16 -9.84
C ASP A 55 37.79 17.72 -9.34
N GLU A 56 38.52 17.00 -10.20
CA GLU A 56 39.95 16.66 -10.03
C GLU A 56 40.82 17.92 -9.85
#